data_AF-A0A4Y7JE94-F1
#
_entry.id   AF-A0A4Y7JE94-F1
#
_cell.length_a   1.000
_cell.length_b   1.000
_cell.length_c   1.000
_cell.angle_alpha   90.00
_cell.angle_beta   90.00
_cell.angle_gamma   90.00
#
_symmetry.space_group_name_H-M   'P 1'
#
loop_
_entity.id
_entity.type
_entity.pdbx_description
1 polymer ?
#
loop_
_entity_poly.entity_id
_entity_poly.type
_entity_poly.pdbx_seq_one_letter_code
_entity_poly.pdbx_strand_id
1 'polypeptide(L)'
;MLENCDWSSMTNFCISAPALKILKIWCVDEAGFRWDNSNGLRGCGLRIDAPNLVSLSYKCDFAKEQVISSFQTLVDADLDFNFDKNAGDATRRVYMIGLGAVASSFFQVLSHVKRLSISDRVLRVLSCAADLKNHLPTFHHLKQLNAEREASTGEALIALLKSAPNLESIVLNEARAQNF
;
A
#
# COMPACT_ATOMS: atom_id res chain seq x y z
N MET A 1 -11.04 13.26 4.59
CA MET A 1 -10.83 12.45 3.37
C MET A 1 -10.09 13.35 2.40
N LEU A 2 -9.00 12.85 1.80
CA LEU A 2 -8.22 13.57 0.80
C LEU A 2 -8.40 12.83 -0.53
N GLU A 3 -9.05 13.48 -1.48
CA GLU A 3 -9.44 12.93 -2.78
C GLU A 3 -9.06 13.95 -3.86
N ASN A 4 -8.51 13.46 -4.98
CA ASN A 4 -8.13 14.26 -6.17
C ASN A 4 -7.20 15.45 -5.89
N CYS A 5 -6.40 15.38 -4.82
CA CYS A 5 -5.43 16.42 -4.53
C CYS A 5 -4.23 16.31 -5.48
N ASP A 6 -3.85 17.43 -6.12
CA ASP A 6 -2.58 17.51 -6.87
C ASP A 6 -1.41 17.72 -5.92
N TRP A 7 -0.55 16.72 -5.84
CA TRP A 7 0.65 16.70 -4.99
C TRP A 7 1.94 16.92 -5.80
N SER A 8 1.85 17.11 -7.11
CA SER A 8 3.00 17.12 -8.03
C SER A 8 3.99 18.25 -7.74
N SER A 9 3.53 19.37 -7.18
CA SER A 9 4.37 20.50 -6.79
C SER A 9 4.85 20.45 -5.34
N MET A 10 4.40 19.46 -4.54
CA MET A 10 4.75 19.37 -3.13
C MET A 10 6.01 18.54 -2.91
N THR A 11 6.97 19.12 -2.18
CA THR A 11 8.19 18.40 -1.75
C THR A 11 7.95 17.54 -0.52
N ASN A 12 7.10 18.00 0.41
CA ASN A 12 6.74 17.29 1.64
C ASN A 12 5.27 17.52 2.00
N PHE A 13 4.59 16.45 2.38
CA PHE A 13 3.22 16.47 2.87
C PHE A 13 3.19 15.84 4.27
N CYS A 14 2.76 16.61 5.27
CA CYS A 14 2.73 16.21 6.67
C CYS A 14 1.31 16.31 7.23
N ILE A 15 0.82 15.20 7.80
CA ILE A 15 -0.39 15.17 8.61
C ILE A 15 0.04 15.00 10.05
N SER A 16 -0.11 16.03 10.89
CA SER A 16 0.01 15.91 12.34
C SER A 16 -1.34 16.18 12.97
N ALA A 17 -2.04 15.10 13.33
CA ALA A 17 -3.41 15.17 13.82
C ALA A 17 -3.64 14.10 14.90
N PRO A 18 -3.29 14.39 16.18
CA PRO A 18 -3.37 13.40 17.26
C PRO A 18 -4.76 12.84 17.51
N ALA A 19 -5.83 13.60 17.24
CA ALA A 19 -7.21 13.15 17.42
C ALA A 19 -7.77 12.38 16.21
N LEU A 20 -7.01 12.28 15.11
CA LEU A 20 -7.49 11.68 13.86
C LEU A 20 -7.65 10.16 14.03
N LYS A 21 -8.86 9.66 13.84
CA LYS A 21 -9.18 8.22 13.91
C LYS A 21 -9.24 7.53 12.55
N ILE A 22 -9.57 8.27 11.50
CA ILE A 22 -9.79 7.73 10.16
C ILE A 22 -9.05 8.60 9.16
N LEU A 23 -8.21 7.98 8.33
CA LEU A 23 -7.47 8.63 7.26
C LEU A 23 -7.74 7.91 5.94
N LYS A 24 -8.14 8.67 4.93
CA LYS A 24 -8.34 8.19 3.56
C LYS A 24 -7.54 9.10 2.63
N ILE A 25 -6.60 8.52 1.88
CA ILE A 25 -5.77 9.19 0.89
C ILE A 25 -5.98 8.47 -0.44
N TRP A 26 -6.76 9.07 -1.33
CA TRP A 26 -7.11 8.49 -2.63
C TRP A 26 -6.64 9.40 -3.76
N CYS A 27 -5.86 8.83 -4.67
CA CYS A 27 -5.33 9.48 -5.87
C CYS A 27 -5.98 8.84 -7.10
N VAL A 28 -7.27 9.08 -7.26
CA VAL A 28 -8.09 8.68 -8.42
C VAL A 28 -8.47 9.95 -9.20
N ASP A 29 -8.97 9.81 -10.42
CA ASP A 29 -9.69 10.91 -11.09
C ASP A 29 -11.21 10.80 -10.86
N GLU A 30 -11.97 11.81 -11.31
CA GLU A 30 -13.44 11.86 -11.21
C GLU A 30 -14.16 10.70 -11.92
N ALA A 31 -13.50 10.03 -12.86
CA ALA A 31 -14.02 8.86 -13.57
C ALA A 31 -13.67 7.54 -12.88
N GLY A 32 -12.99 7.58 -11.73
CA GLY A 32 -12.55 6.40 -10.97
C GLY A 32 -11.37 5.67 -11.62
N PHE A 33 -10.75 6.28 -12.64
CA PHE A 33 -9.53 5.77 -13.23
C PHE A 33 -8.33 6.30 -12.44
N ARG A 34 -7.36 5.41 -12.22
CA ARG A 34 -6.09 5.77 -11.59
C ARG A 34 -5.21 6.33 -12.68
N TRP A 35 -4.69 7.52 -12.49
CA TRP A 35 -3.91 8.19 -13.52
C TRP A 35 -2.60 7.40 -13.73
N ASP A 36 -2.43 6.80 -14.92
CA ASP A 36 -1.23 6.03 -15.33
C ASP A 36 0.09 6.86 -15.38
N ASN A 37 0.03 8.15 -15.04
CA ASN A 37 0.99 9.22 -15.29
C ASN A 37 0.90 10.36 -14.23
N SER A 38 0.11 10.21 -13.14
CA SER A 38 -0.02 11.30 -12.18
C SER A 38 1.23 11.28 -11.36
N ASN A 39 1.98 12.37 -11.36
CA ASN A 39 3.16 12.48 -10.51
C ASN A 39 2.82 12.44 -9.02
N GLY A 40 1.53 12.43 -8.64
CA GLY A 40 0.96 12.15 -7.31
C GLY A 40 1.95 12.36 -6.17
N LEU A 41 2.17 11.31 -5.38
CA LEU A 41 3.17 11.36 -4.30
C LEU A 41 4.59 10.98 -4.76
N ARG A 42 4.82 10.61 -6.04
CA ARG A 42 6.11 10.05 -6.51
C ARG A 42 7.32 10.97 -6.29
N GLY A 43 7.10 12.29 -6.14
CA GLY A 43 8.13 13.27 -5.78
C GLY A 43 8.05 13.83 -4.36
N CYS A 44 7.00 13.48 -3.61
CA CYS A 44 6.67 14.05 -2.31
C CYS A 44 7.14 13.14 -1.17
N GLY A 45 7.72 13.72 -0.12
CA GLY A 45 7.89 13.07 1.18
C GLY A 45 6.55 13.01 1.91
N LEU A 46 6.11 11.83 2.36
CA LEU A 46 4.86 11.66 3.11
C LEU A 46 5.19 11.41 4.59
N ARG A 47 4.69 12.29 5.45
CA ARG A 47 4.73 12.12 6.91
C ARG A 47 3.33 12.04 7.49
N ILE A 48 3.05 10.96 8.23
CA ILE A 48 1.78 10.80 8.95
C ILE A 48 2.08 10.61 10.43
N ASP A 49 1.65 11.58 11.22
CA ASP A 49 1.71 11.60 12.67
C ASP A 49 0.29 11.66 13.25
N ALA A 50 -0.32 10.48 13.36
CA ALA A 50 -1.67 10.27 13.86
C ALA A 50 -1.68 9.04 14.79
N PRO A 51 -1.21 9.16 16.04
CA PRO A 51 -1.05 8.02 16.96
C PRO A 51 -2.35 7.29 17.30
N ASN A 52 -3.50 7.98 17.22
CA ASN A 52 -4.83 7.42 17.50
C ASN A 52 -5.58 6.96 16.25
N LEU A 53 -4.86 6.76 15.13
CA LEU A 53 -5.45 6.30 13.88
C LEU A 53 -5.92 4.85 13.98
N VAL A 54 -7.21 4.63 13.79
CA VAL A 54 -7.87 3.31 13.87
C VAL A 54 -8.05 2.70 12.49
N SER A 55 -8.27 3.52 11.46
CA SER A 55 -8.48 3.07 10.08
C SER A 55 -7.70 3.91 9.06
N LEU A 56 -7.01 3.21 8.15
CA LEU A 56 -6.26 3.77 7.05
C LEU A 56 -6.76 3.19 5.72
N SER A 57 -7.12 4.05 4.77
CA SER A 57 -7.30 3.66 3.36
C SER A 57 -6.34 4.46 2.50
N TYR A 58 -5.38 3.77 1.87
CA TYR A 58 -4.34 4.37 1.06
C TYR A 58 -4.42 3.83 -0.36
N LYS A 59 -4.86 4.69 -1.27
CA LYS A 59 -5.12 4.37 -2.68
C LYS A 59 -4.37 5.34 -3.58
N CYS A 60 -3.05 5.30 -3.53
CA CYS A 60 -2.18 6.26 -4.23
C CYS A 60 -0.86 5.61 -4.66
N ASP A 61 -0.07 6.30 -5.48
CA ASP A 61 1.34 5.98 -5.73
C ASP A 61 2.17 6.09 -4.45
N PHE A 62 3.28 5.38 -4.39
CA PHE A 62 4.24 5.51 -3.29
C PHE A 62 4.88 6.90 -3.25
N ALA A 63 5.07 7.41 -2.03
CA ALA A 63 5.87 8.60 -1.80
C ALA A 63 7.36 8.29 -1.95
N LYS A 64 8.14 9.28 -2.38
CA LYS A 64 9.60 9.15 -2.53
C LYS A 64 10.26 8.74 -1.20
N GLU A 65 9.78 9.34 -0.11
CA GLU A 65 10.20 9.07 1.25
C GLU A 65 8.96 9.00 2.14
N GLN A 66 8.91 8.03 3.05
CA GLN A 66 7.77 7.82 3.94
C GLN A 66 8.24 7.75 5.38
N VAL A 67 7.76 8.68 6.20
CA VAL A 67 8.00 8.69 7.65
C VAL A 67 6.66 8.59 8.33
N ILE A 68 6.31 7.38 8.74
CA ILE A 68 5.02 7.11 9.35
C ILE A 68 5.26 6.73 10.80
N SER A 69 4.68 7.49 11.72
CA SER A 69 4.70 7.17 13.15
C SER A 69 4.03 5.80 13.37
N SER A 70 4.56 4.97 14.27
CA SER A 70 3.97 3.64 14.48
C SER A 70 2.49 3.76 14.87
N PHE A 71 1.60 3.10 14.14
CA PHE A 71 0.17 3.16 14.43
C PHE A 71 -0.24 2.06 15.42
N GLN A 72 0.05 2.28 16.71
CA GLN A 72 -0.28 1.29 17.75
C GLN A 72 -1.80 1.02 17.88
N THR A 73 -2.62 1.95 17.43
CA THR A 73 -4.10 1.86 17.52
C THR A 73 -4.75 1.43 16.20
N LEU A 74 -3.98 1.23 15.12
CA LEU A 74 -4.53 0.91 13.80
C LEU A 74 -5.07 -0.50 13.77
N VAL A 75 -6.36 -0.61 13.50
CA VAL A 75 -7.10 -1.87 13.42
C VAL A 75 -7.27 -2.29 11.97
N ASP A 76 -7.53 -1.33 11.09
CA ASP A 76 -7.92 -1.54 9.70
C ASP A 76 -6.98 -0.83 8.72
N ALA A 77 -6.47 -1.57 7.73
CA ALA A 77 -5.75 -1.03 6.60
C ALA A 77 -6.34 -1.52 5.27
N ASP A 78 -6.54 -0.61 4.32
CA ASP A 78 -6.99 -0.87 2.95
C ASP A 78 -6.00 -0.23 1.97
N LEU A 79 -5.27 -1.05 1.22
CA LEU A 79 -4.16 -0.63 0.36
C LEU A 79 -4.41 -0.97 -1.10
N ASP A 80 -4.24 0.02 -1.97
CA ASP A 80 -4.19 -0.19 -3.40
C ASP A 80 -3.20 0.80 -4.03
N PHE A 81 -2.04 0.29 -4.46
CA PHE A 81 -0.97 1.12 -4.98
C PHE A 81 -1.12 1.30 -6.49
N ASN A 82 -0.98 2.54 -6.94
CA ASN A 82 -0.87 2.83 -8.35
C ASN A 82 0.58 2.64 -8.82
N PHE A 83 0.77 2.06 -9.99
CA PHE A 83 2.06 2.07 -10.69
C PHE A 83 1.82 1.98 -12.20
N ASP A 84 2.69 2.63 -12.97
CA ASP A 84 2.58 2.66 -14.42
C ASP A 84 2.89 1.26 -14.99
N LYS A 85 1.88 0.66 -15.62
CA LYS A 85 1.97 -0.67 -16.23
C LYS A 85 2.73 -0.64 -17.56
N ASN A 86 2.89 0.54 -18.16
CA ASN A 86 3.45 0.79 -19.49
C ASN A 86 4.92 1.23 -19.47
N ALA A 87 5.52 1.37 -18.28
CA ALA A 87 6.95 1.66 -18.16
C ALA A 87 7.80 0.58 -18.86
N GLY A 88 8.76 1.00 -19.69
CA GLY A 88 9.67 0.11 -20.41
C GLY A 88 10.45 -0.82 -19.48
N ASP A 89 10.75 -2.04 -19.93
CA ASP A 89 11.14 -3.19 -19.08
C ASP A 89 12.37 -2.92 -18.16
N ALA A 90 13.38 -2.18 -18.66
CA ALA A 90 14.56 -1.82 -17.86
C ALA A 90 14.27 -0.78 -16.76
N THR A 91 13.56 0.30 -17.10
CA THR A 91 13.13 1.35 -16.15
C THR A 91 12.16 0.77 -15.13
N ARG A 92 11.30 -0.15 -15.57
CA ARG A 92 10.33 -0.86 -14.73
C ARG A 92 11.01 -1.71 -13.67
N ARG A 93 12.05 -2.49 -14.00
CA ARG A 93 12.74 -3.32 -12.98
C ARG A 93 13.40 -2.50 -11.88
N VAL A 94 14.17 -1.47 -12.23
CA VAL A 94 14.86 -0.61 -11.24
C VAL A 94 13.84 0.13 -10.37
N TYR A 95 12.79 0.68 -11.01
CA TYR A 95 11.70 1.35 -10.31
C TYR A 95 10.97 0.39 -9.35
N MET A 96 10.65 -0.83 -9.81
CA MET A 96 9.95 -1.84 -9.01
C MET A 96 10.77 -2.35 -7.81
N ILE A 97 12.10 -2.45 -7.94
CA ILE A 97 12.98 -2.77 -6.80
C ILE A 97 12.90 -1.68 -5.73
N GLY A 98 12.98 -0.40 -6.15
CA GLY A 98 12.81 0.74 -5.24
C GLY A 98 11.44 0.75 -4.56
N LEU A 99 10.38 0.49 -5.33
CA LEU A 99 9.02 0.37 -4.80
C LEU A 99 8.88 -0.78 -3.80
N GLY A 100 9.53 -1.92 -4.03
CA GLY A 100 9.53 -3.05 -3.12
C GLY A 100 10.09 -2.71 -1.74
N ALA A 101 11.15 -1.89 -1.69
CA ALA A 101 11.73 -1.42 -0.44
C ALA A 101 10.79 -0.46 0.32
N VAL A 102 10.17 0.49 -0.38
CA VAL A 102 9.19 1.40 0.21
C VAL A 102 7.97 0.63 0.71
N ALA A 103 7.42 -0.27 -0.11
CA ALA A 103 6.31 -1.13 0.26
C ALA A 103 6.62 -1.90 1.54
N SER A 104 7.79 -2.53 1.60
CA SER A 104 8.22 -3.28 2.78
C SER A 104 8.25 -2.43 4.05
N SER A 105 8.82 -1.22 3.98
CA SER A 105 8.83 -0.28 5.10
C SER A 105 7.42 0.13 5.53
N PHE A 106 6.50 0.29 4.57
CA PHE A 106 5.10 0.60 4.84
C PHE A 106 4.41 -0.55 5.57
N PHE A 107 4.65 -1.80 5.15
CA PHE A 107 4.12 -2.99 5.81
C PHE A 107 4.63 -3.13 7.24
N GLN A 108 5.88 -2.78 7.55
CA GLN A 108 6.41 -2.78 8.93
C GLN A 108 5.54 -1.95 9.87
N VAL A 109 5.05 -0.79 9.40
CA VAL A 109 4.20 0.11 10.18
C VAL A 109 2.78 -0.45 10.38
N LEU A 110 2.37 -1.40 9.54
CA LEU A 110 1.07 -2.09 9.61
C LEU A 110 1.11 -3.39 10.44
N SER A 111 2.22 -3.72 11.10
CA SER A 111 2.39 -4.97 11.86
C SER A 111 1.33 -5.22 12.96
N HIS A 112 0.66 -4.17 13.44
CA HIS A 112 -0.37 -4.23 14.48
C HIS A 112 -1.81 -4.36 13.97
N VAL A 113 -2.04 -4.27 12.66
CA VAL A 113 -3.42 -4.29 12.13
C VAL A 113 -4.09 -5.63 12.35
N LYS A 114 -5.40 -5.60 12.57
CA LYS A 114 -6.24 -6.80 12.70
C LYS A 114 -6.88 -7.20 11.38
N ARG A 115 -7.13 -6.22 10.52
CA ARG A 115 -7.72 -6.43 9.19
C ARG A 115 -6.91 -5.70 8.15
N LEU A 116 -6.53 -6.42 7.10
CA LEU A 116 -5.77 -5.91 5.98
C LEU A 116 -6.51 -6.24 4.68
N SER A 117 -6.80 -5.22 3.88
CA SER A 117 -7.27 -5.36 2.50
C SER A 117 -6.18 -4.90 1.54
N ILE A 118 -5.87 -5.71 0.53
CA ILE A 118 -4.84 -5.41 -0.48
C ILE A 118 -5.35 -5.72 -1.89
N SER A 119 -5.03 -4.84 -2.83
CA SER A 119 -5.25 -5.10 -4.27
C SER A 119 -4.20 -6.04 -4.88
N ASP A 120 -4.46 -6.51 -6.10
CA ASP A 120 -3.51 -7.28 -6.90
C ASP A 120 -2.24 -6.48 -7.17
N ARG A 121 -2.37 -5.16 -7.36
CA ARG A 121 -1.24 -4.25 -7.58
C ARG A 121 -0.27 -4.24 -6.40
N VAL A 122 -0.80 -4.24 -5.17
CA VAL A 122 0.02 -4.33 -3.96
C VAL A 122 0.82 -5.64 -3.98
N LEU A 123 0.18 -6.75 -4.29
CA LEU A 123 0.87 -8.04 -4.39
C LEU A 123 1.93 -8.06 -5.49
N ARG A 124 1.70 -7.42 -6.64
CA ARG A 124 2.69 -7.32 -7.73
C ARG A 124 3.93 -6.54 -7.32
N VAL A 125 3.76 -5.42 -6.60
CA VAL A 125 4.90 -4.65 -6.06
C VAL A 125 5.69 -5.52 -5.09
N LEU A 126 4.99 -6.26 -4.23
CA LEU A 126 5.63 -7.19 -3.30
C LEU A 126 6.38 -8.31 -4.02
N SER A 127 5.84 -8.88 -5.09
CA SER A 127 6.53 -9.90 -5.91
C SER A 127 7.84 -9.39 -6.53
N CYS A 128 8.02 -8.08 -6.69
CA CYS A 128 9.24 -7.50 -7.26
C CYS A 128 10.32 -7.21 -6.21
N ALA A 129 9.99 -7.27 -4.92
CA ALA A 129 10.96 -7.08 -3.85
C ALA A 129 11.85 -8.33 -3.77
N ALA A 130 13.14 -8.18 -4.10
CA ALA A 130 14.12 -9.27 -4.18
C ALA A 130 14.17 -10.16 -2.91
N ASP A 131 13.78 -9.60 -1.75
CA ASP A 131 13.79 -10.25 -0.44
C ASP A 131 12.47 -10.09 0.31
N LEU A 132 11.33 -10.16 -0.38
CA LEU A 132 9.99 -9.95 0.20
C LEU A 132 9.79 -10.65 1.55
N LYS A 133 10.19 -11.92 1.66
CA LYS A 133 10.07 -12.71 2.91
C LYS A 133 10.85 -12.12 4.07
N ASN A 134 12.01 -11.52 3.81
CA ASN A 134 12.88 -10.98 4.85
C ASN A 134 12.45 -9.58 5.30
N HIS A 135 11.55 -8.94 4.54
CA HIS A 135 11.16 -7.56 4.77
C HIS A 135 9.69 -7.37 5.20
N LEU A 136 8.85 -8.41 5.09
CA LEU A 136 7.53 -8.40 5.70
C LEU A 136 7.65 -8.56 7.24
N PRO A 137 6.90 -7.78 8.03
CA PRO A 137 6.83 -8.03 9.47
C PRO A 137 6.07 -9.32 9.75
N THR A 138 6.26 -9.87 10.94
CA THR A 138 5.34 -10.87 11.47
C THR A 138 4.07 -10.19 11.95
N PHE A 139 2.96 -10.43 11.27
CA PHE A 139 1.64 -9.90 11.58
C PHE A 139 0.95 -10.71 12.69
N HIS A 140 1.46 -10.61 13.92
CA HIS A 140 0.89 -11.35 15.07
C HIS A 140 -0.57 -10.99 15.38
N HIS A 141 -1.03 -9.79 14.98
CA HIS A 141 -2.36 -9.30 15.30
C HIS A 141 -3.36 -9.47 14.15
N LEU A 142 -2.89 -9.81 12.95
CA LEU A 142 -3.73 -9.91 11.77
C LEU A 142 -4.65 -11.13 11.88
N LYS A 143 -5.96 -10.87 11.84
CA LYS A 143 -7.04 -11.87 11.93
C LYS A 143 -7.74 -12.08 10.60
N GLN A 144 -7.83 -11.03 9.78
CA GLN A 144 -8.49 -11.11 8.49
C GLN A 144 -7.64 -10.49 7.38
N LEU A 145 -7.48 -11.22 6.30
CA LEU A 145 -6.86 -10.76 5.07
C LEU A 145 -7.89 -10.79 3.94
N ASN A 146 -8.07 -9.67 3.26
CA ASN A 146 -8.78 -9.59 1.99
C ASN A 146 -7.77 -9.25 0.90
N ALA A 147 -7.65 -10.10 -0.12
CA ALA A 147 -6.68 -9.91 -1.19
C ALA A 147 -7.34 -10.09 -2.57
N GLU A 148 -7.13 -9.11 -3.44
CA GLU A 148 -7.35 -9.32 -4.88
C GLU A 148 -6.13 -10.06 -5.46
N ARG A 149 -6.37 -11.07 -6.31
CA ARG A 149 -5.32 -11.89 -6.91
C ARG A 149 -5.40 -11.92 -8.43
N GLU A 150 -4.23 -11.98 -9.05
CA GLU A 150 -4.04 -12.37 -10.44
C GLU A 150 -3.10 -13.60 -10.52
N ALA A 151 -2.92 -14.16 -11.72
CA ALA A 151 -2.11 -15.37 -11.89
C ALA A 151 -0.65 -15.21 -11.42
N SER A 152 -0.10 -13.99 -11.49
CA SER A 152 1.31 -13.70 -11.18
C SER A 152 1.61 -13.42 -9.69
N THR A 153 0.58 -13.25 -8.86
CA THR A 153 0.73 -12.75 -7.47
C THR A 153 0.79 -13.85 -6.40
N GLY A 154 0.86 -15.12 -6.80
CA GLY A 154 0.78 -16.27 -5.89
C GLY A 154 1.90 -16.31 -4.84
N GLU A 155 3.13 -16.04 -5.24
CA GLU A 155 4.28 -16.09 -4.31
C GLU A 155 4.20 -15.02 -3.23
N ALA A 156 3.84 -13.78 -3.60
CA ALA A 156 3.67 -12.69 -2.65
C ALA A 156 2.52 -12.97 -1.66
N LEU A 157 1.41 -13.53 -2.15
CA LEU A 157 0.30 -13.94 -1.29
C LEU A 157 0.75 -15.03 -0.30
N ILE A 158 1.47 -16.06 -0.76
CA ILE A 158 2.00 -17.11 0.11
C ILE A 158 2.96 -16.55 1.15
N ALA A 159 3.82 -15.60 0.77
CA ALA A 159 4.72 -14.93 1.71
C ALA A 159 3.94 -14.19 2.80
N LEU A 160 2.92 -13.42 2.43
CA LEU A 160 2.07 -12.70 3.38
C LEU A 160 1.33 -13.64 4.34
N LEU A 161 0.81 -14.76 3.83
CA LEU A 161 0.16 -15.78 4.65
C LEU A 161 1.12 -16.41 5.66
N LYS A 162 2.37 -16.68 5.25
CA LYS A 162 3.42 -17.19 6.16
C LYS A 162 3.82 -16.17 7.22
N SER A 163 3.70 -14.88 6.93
CA SER A 163 3.96 -13.79 7.86
C SER A 163 2.82 -13.54 8.85
N ALA A 164 1.66 -14.17 8.71
CA ALA A 164 0.47 -13.94 9.54
C ALA A 164 0.08 -15.20 10.36
N PRO A 165 0.79 -15.53 11.44
CA PRO A 165 0.62 -16.81 12.15
C PRO A 165 -0.73 -16.98 12.86
N ASN A 166 -1.44 -15.88 13.13
CA ASN A 166 -2.70 -15.87 13.88
C ASN A 166 -3.92 -15.54 13.00
N LEU A 167 -3.77 -15.68 11.68
CA LEU A 167 -4.79 -15.37 10.69
C LEU A 167 -5.97 -16.34 10.82
N GLU A 168 -7.18 -15.79 10.93
CA GLU A 168 -8.42 -16.56 11.15
C GLU A 168 -9.27 -16.64 9.88
N SER A 169 -9.18 -15.65 8.99
CA SER A 169 -10.00 -15.56 7.78
C SER A 169 -9.23 -14.96 6.60
N ILE A 170 -9.46 -15.55 5.42
CA ILE A 170 -8.93 -15.09 4.14
C ILE A 170 -10.09 -14.95 3.17
N VAL A 171 -10.17 -13.81 2.48
CA VAL A 171 -11.05 -13.60 1.34
C VAL A 171 -10.17 -13.33 0.13
N LEU A 172 -10.35 -14.13 -0.93
CA LEU A 172 -9.64 -13.96 -2.20
C LEU A 172 -10.64 -13.55 -3.27
N ASN A 173 -10.40 -12.39 -3.88
CA ASN A 173 -11.20 -11.89 -5.00
C ASN A 173 -10.36 -11.97 -6.28
N GLU A 174 -10.98 -12.30 -7.40
CA GLU A 174 -10.30 -12.16 -8.68
C GLU A 174 -10.15 -10.68 -9.01
N ALA A 175 -8.94 -10.28 -9.44
CA ALA A 175 -8.71 -8.95 -9.96
C ALA A 175 -9.66 -8.72 -11.14
N ARG A 176 -10.42 -7.61 -11.10
CA ARG A 176 -11.28 -7.26 -12.23
C ARG A 176 -10.41 -7.07 -13.46
N ALA A 177 -10.67 -7.83 -14.52
CA ALA A 177 -10.12 -7.54 -15.83
C ALA A 177 -10.51 -6.10 -16.18
N GLN A 178 -9.52 -5.20 -16.23
CA GLN A 178 -9.71 -3.91 -16.87
C GLN A 178 -9.76 -4.22 -18.37
N ASN A 179 -10.97 -4.49 -18.87
CA ASN A 179 -11.21 -4.61 -20.29
C ASN A 179 -10.81 -3.27 -20.92
N PHE A 180 -9.78 -3.30 -21.76
CA PHE A 180 -9.36 -2.20 -22.62
C PHE A 180 -10.27 -2.13 -23.85
#